data_AF-A0A2V9ZWI1-F1
#
_entry.id   AF-A0A2V9ZWI1-F1
#
_cell.length_a   1.000
_cell.length_b   1.000
_cell.length_c   1.000
_cell.angle_alpha   90.00
_cell.angle_beta   90.00
_cell.angle_gamma   90.00
#
_symmetry.space_group_name_H-M   'P 1'
#
loop_
_entity.id
_entity.type
_entity.pdbx_description
1 polymer ?
#
loop_
_entity_poly.entity_id
_entity_poly.type
_entity_poly.pdbx_seq_one_letter_code
_entity_poly.pdbx_strand_id
1 'polypeptide(L)'
;MIFYLVAILIAAFCWANLEIHIEGSAGWAANLPTWKIDKHILLDVFYGGRPLTGYHVWAFSSVFFFFHLPYFFLHTWSLHMEGCAIAGYNLFWVVEDFLWFVLNPH
;
A
#
# COMPACT_ATOMS: atom_id res chain seq x y z
N MET A 1 -1.70 18.37 -11.12
CA MET A 1 -1.02 17.09 -11.44
C MET A 1 0.31 16.94 -10.71
N ILE A 2 1.29 17.85 -10.88
CA ILE A 2 2.62 17.72 -10.23
C ILE A 2 2.53 17.65 -8.70
N PHE A 3 1.75 18.54 -8.07
CA PHE A 3 1.55 18.52 -6.61
C PHE A 3 1.01 17.18 -6.10
N TYR A 4 0.07 16.57 -6.83
CA TYR A 4 -0.50 15.27 -6.50
C TYR A 4 0.56 14.16 -6.55
N LEU A 5 1.38 14.14 -7.61
CA LEU A 5 2.48 13.18 -7.74
C LEU A 5 3.49 13.34 -6.60
N VAL A 6 3.92 14.57 -6.31
CA VAL A 6 4.85 14.84 -5.19
C VAL A 6 4.26 14.37 -3.86
N ALA A 7 2.97 14.65 -3.61
CA ALA A 7 2.30 14.19 -2.39
C ALA A 7 2.26 12.66 -2.28
N ILE A 8 2.02 11.95 -3.38
CA ILE A 8 2.08 10.47 -3.42
C ILE A 8 3.48 9.98 -3.06
N LEU A 9 4.53 10.56 -3.66
CA LEU A 9 5.90 10.14 -3.40
C LEU A 9 6.31 10.37 -1.94
N ILE A 10 5.91 11.50 -1.36
CA ILE A 10 6.14 11.78 0.07
C ILE A 10 5.37 10.78 0.95
N ALA A 11 4.11 10.50 0.64
CA ALA A 11 3.31 9.54 1.38
C ALA A 11 3.92 8.13 1.31
N ALA A 12 4.36 7.70 0.13
CA ALA A 12 5.03 6.42 -0.08
C ALA A 12 6.34 6.34 0.72
N PHE A 13 7.15 7.40 0.73
CA PHE A 13 8.35 7.48 1.56
C PHE A 13 8.03 7.34 3.06
N CYS A 14 7.01 8.04 3.55
CA CYS A 14 6.59 7.92 4.93
C CYS A 14 6.10 6.51 5.27
N TRP A 15 5.34 5.87 4.38
CA TRP A 15 4.82 4.53 4.59
C TRP A 15 5.92 3.46 4.55
N ALA A 16 6.89 3.57 3.63
CA ALA A 16 8.04 2.68 3.57
C ALA A 16 8.84 2.74 4.88
N ASN A 17 9.07 3.94 5.42
CA ASN A 17 9.72 4.07 6.72
C ASN A 17 8.88 3.45 7.85
N LEU A 18 7.56 3.65 7.84
CA LEU A 18 6.67 3.01 8.81
C LEU A 18 6.81 1.48 8.74
N GLU A 19 6.75 0.91 7.54
CA GLU A 19 6.83 -0.53 7.31
C GLU A 19 8.20 -1.11 7.71
N ILE A 20 9.30 -0.44 7.34
CA ILE A 20 10.66 -0.81 7.76
C ILE A 20 10.77 -0.94 9.29
N HIS A 21 10.22 0.01 10.05
CA HIS A 21 10.34 0.01 11.51
C HIS A 21 9.45 -1.03 12.19
N ILE A 22 8.33 -1.43 11.59
CA ILE A 22 7.45 -2.46 12.18
C ILE A 22 7.83 -3.88 11.72
N GLU A 23 8.38 -4.05 10.53
CA GLU A 23 8.71 -5.37 9.97
C GLU A 23 10.18 -5.78 10.17
N GLY A 24 11.10 -4.82 10.17
CA GLY A 24 12.54 -5.05 10.29
C GLY A 24 13.08 -5.99 9.21
N SER A 25 13.98 -6.91 9.60
CA SER A 25 14.62 -7.88 8.70
C SER A 25 13.69 -8.99 8.21
N ALA A 26 12.54 -9.19 8.86
CA ALA A 26 11.66 -10.31 8.56
C ALA A 26 10.80 -10.04 7.31
N GLY A 27 10.42 -8.77 7.11
CA GLY A 27 9.57 -8.32 6.03
C GLY A 27 8.17 -8.97 6.01
N TRP A 28 7.31 -8.47 5.14
CA TRP A 28 6.02 -9.08 4.79
C TRP A 28 5.14 -9.43 6.00
N ALA A 29 5.17 -8.58 7.03
CA ALA A 29 4.51 -8.77 8.31
C ALA A 29 4.78 -10.15 8.97
N ALA A 30 5.92 -10.78 8.67
CA ALA A 30 6.19 -12.16 9.07
C ALA A 30 6.21 -12.34 10.59
N ASN A 31 6.61 -11.32 11.34
CA ASN A 31 6.65 -11.36 12.80
C ASN A 31 5.54 -10.54 13.47
N LEU A 32 4.64 -9.90 12.71
CA LEU A 32 3.59 -9.09 13.29
C LEU A 32 2.49 -9.98 13.93
N PRO A 33 1.89 -9.54 15.06
CA PRO A 33 0.88 -10.29 15.78
C PRO A 33 -0.49 -10.17 15.09
N THR A 34 -0.60 -10.70 13.88
CA THR A 34 -1.80 -10.65 13.04
C THR A 34 -2.16 -12.03 12.51
N TRP A 35 -3.42 -12.22 12.14
CA TRP A 35 -3.85 -13.45 11.49
C TRP A 35 -3.22 -13.57 10.09
N LYS A 36 -3.08 -14.80 9.60
CA LYS A 36 -2.44 -15.09 8.31
C LYS A 36 -3.21 -16.17 7.55
N ILE A 37 -3.26 -16.01 6.23
CA ILE A 37 -3.72 -17.01 5.27
C ILE A 37 -2.50 -17.38 4.43
N ASP A 38 -1.90 -18.53 4.71
CA ASP A 38 -0.64 -18.93 4.06
C ASP A 38 -0.84 -19.58 2.70
N LYS A 39 -2.01 -20.19 2.45
CA LYS A 39 -2.30 -20.93 1.21
C LYS A 39 -3.73 -20.69 0.76
N HIS A 40 -3.87 -20.13 -0.44
CA HIS A 40 -5.14 -20.02 -1.14
C HIS A 40 -4.86 -19.72 -2.61
N ILE A 41 -5.62 -20.30 -3.55
CA ILE A 41 -5.37 -20.15 -5.00
C ILE A 41 -5.38 -18.67 -5.46
N LEU A 42 -6.19 -17.83 -4.81
CA LEU A 42 -6.22 -16.40 -5.11
C LEU A 42 -4.91 -15.68 -4.73
N LEU A 43 -4.15 -16.21 -3.77
CA LEU A 43 -2.84 -15.64 -3.43
C LEU A 43 -1.82 -15.89 -4.55
N ASP A 44 -1.90 -17.04 -5.22
CA ASP A 44 -1.04 -17.35 -6.35
C ASP A 44 -1.31 -16.40 -7.54
N VAL A 45 -2.58 -16.02 -7.74
CA VAL A 45 -3.00 -15.16 -8.86
C VAL A 45 -2.75 -13.67 -8.57
N PHE A 46 -3.11 -13.20 -7.38
CA PHE A 46 -3.14 -11.76 -7.08
C PHE A 46 -2.04 -11.27 -6.13
N TYR A 47 -1.36 -12.19 -5.46
CA TYR A 47 -0.44 -11.87 -4.36
C TYR A 47 0.94 -12.52 -4.53
N GLY A 48 1.25 -13.02 -5.74
CA GLY A 48 2.52 -13.66 -6.06
C GLY A 48 2.83 -14.89 -5.20
N GLY A 49 1.80 -15.56 -4.68
CA GLY A 49 1.93 -16.70 -3.77
C GLY A 49 2.37 -16.35 -2.35
N ARG A 50 2.45 -15.05 -1.99
CA ARG A 50 2.80 -14.63 -0.64
C ARG A 50 1.60 -14.74 0.32
N PRO A 51 1.83 -14.99 1.62
CA PRO A 51 0.76 -15.03 2.61
C PRO A 51 0.01 -13.69 2.69
N LEU A 52 -1.31 -13.74 2.73
CA LEU A 52 -2.11 -12.57 3.09
C LEU A 52 -2.20 -12.50 4.61
N THR A 53 -1.74 -11.39 5.19
CA THR A 53 -1.84 -11.15 6.62
C THR A 53 -2.87 -10.08 6.93
N GLY A 54 -3.39 -10.06 8.16
CA GLY A 54 -4.32 -9.01 8.56
C GLY A 54 -3.70 -7.62 8.53
N TYR A 55 -2.38 -7.50 8.69
CA TYR A 55 -1.66 -6.25 8.45
C TYR A 55 -1.92 -5.74 7.02
N HIS A 56 -1.68 -6.57 6.01
CA HIS A 56 -1.85 -6.17 4.62
C HIS A 56 -3.29 -5.80 4.28
N VAL A 57 -4.29 -6.55 4.78
CA VAL A 57 -5.70 -6.22 4.55
C VAL A 57 -6.04 -4.83 5.08
N TRP A 58 -5.61 -4.51 6.29
CA TRP A 58 -5.89 -3.20 6.89
C TRP A 58 -5.06 -2.09 6.26
N ALA A 59 -3.78 -2.31 5.98
CA ALA A 59 -2.90 -1.37 5.29
C ALA A 59 -3.47 -0.98 3.91
N PHE A 60 -3.78 -1.98 3.09
CA PHE A 60 -4.33 -1.76 1.74
C PHE A 60 -5.68 -1.06 1.78
N SER A 61 -6.56 -1.46 2.71
CA SER A 61 -7.86 -0.81 2.90
C SER A 61 -7.69 0.65 3.32
N SER A 62 -6.83 0.94 4.30
CA SER A 62 -6.58 2.30 4.79
C SER A 62 -6.07 3.20 3.66
N VAL A 63 -5.05 2.76 2.92
CA VAL A 63 -4.49 3.53 1.81
C VAL A 63 -5.53 3.68 0.69
N PHE A 64 -6.27 2.63 0.35
CA PHE A 64 -7.39 2.71 -0.60
C PHE A 64 -8.36 3.82 -0.22
N PHE A 65 -8.83 3.83 1.03
CA PHE A 65 -9.75 4.89 1.47
C PHE A 65 -9.09 6.26 1.47
N PHE A 66 -7.81 6.42 1.84
CA PHE A 66 -7.12 7.72 1.75
C PHE A 66 -7.14 8.32 0.34
N PHE A 67 -6.96 7.49 -0.69
CA PHE A 67 -7.06 7.96 -2.08
C PHE A 67 -8.49 8.35 -2.49
N HIS A 68 -9.53 7.75 -1.89
CA HIS A 68 -10.92 7.98 -2.28
C HIS A 68 -11.67 8.99 -1.38
N LEU A 69 -11.22 9.23 -0.15
CA LEU A 69 -11.88 10.10 0.82
C LEU A 69 -12.16 11.50 0.24
N PRO A 70 -11.21 12.21 -0.40
CA PRO A 70 -11.48 13.55 -0.94
C PRO A 70 -12.61 13.54 -1.96
N TYR A 71 -12.73 12.50 -2.78
CA TYR A 71 -13.74 12.42 -3.83
C TYR A 71 -15.15 12.20 -3.27
N PHE A 72 -15.25 11.40 -2.20
CA PHE A 72 -16.53 11.20 -1.52
C PHE A 72 -16.97 12.44 -0.74
N PHE A 73 -16.07 13.08 0.01
CA PHE A 73 -16.41 14.28 0.78
C PHE A 73 -16.73 15.50 -0.09
N LEU A 74 -16.06 15.65 -1.22
CA LEU A 74 -16.30 16.76 -2.14
C LEU A 74 -17.40 16.45 -3.18
N HIS A 75 -17.97 15.25 -3.15
CA HIS A 75 -18.94 14.77 -4.16
C HIS A 75 -18.44 14.94 -5.60
N THR A 76 -17.14 14.69 -5.83
CA THR A 76 -16.46 14.88 -7.13
C THR A 76 -16.16 13.58 -7.85
N TRP A 77 -16.73 12.46 -7.38
CA TRP A 77 -16.49 11.16 -7.99
C TRP A 77 -16.94 11.12 -9.46
N SER A 78 -16.06 10.61 -10.31
CA SER A 78 -16.31 10.32 -11.72
C SER A 78 -15.35 9.22 -12.17
N LEU A 79 -15.63 8.57 -13.30
CA LEU A 79 -14.74 7.53 -13.85
C LEU A 79 -13.31 8.03 -14.09
N HIS A 80 -13.15 9.30 -14.47
CA HIS A 80 -11.84 9.91 -14.62
C HIS A 80 -11.10 10.00 -13.27
N MET A 81 -11.78 10.47 -12.22
CA MET A 81 -11.18 10.59 -10.89
C MET A 81 -10.89 9.23 -10.26
N GLU A 82 -11.74 8.23 -10.50
CA GLU A 82 -11.49 6.84 -10.13
C GLU A 82 -10.20 6.33 -10.78
N GLY A 83 -10.02 6.60 -12.09
CA GLY A 83 -8.77 6.29 -12.79
C GLY A 83 -7.55 6.96 -12.16
N CYS A 84 -7.66 8.22 -11.75
CA CYS A 84 -6.59 8.93 -11.03
C CYS A 84 -6.31 8.34 -9.64
N ALA A 85 -7.35 7.88 -8.93
CA ALA A 85 -7.25 7.23 -7.62
C ALA A 85 -6.51 5.90 -7.74
N ILE A 86 -6.94 5.05 -8.68
CA ILE A 86 -6.32 3.75 -8.96
C ILE A 86 -4.87 3.92 -9.41
N ALA A 87 -4.59 4.86 -10.33
CA ALA A 87 -3.23 5.13 -10.78
C ALA A 87 -2.33 5.63 -9.63
N GLY A 88 -2.85 6.52 -8.78
CA GLY A 88 -2.14 7.03 -7.61
C GLY A 88 -1.87 5.95 -6.57
N TYR A 89 -2.87 5.10 -6.29
CA TYR A 89 -2.75 3.95 -5.40
C TYR A 89 -1.68 2.96 -5.86
N ASN A 90 -1.64 2.63 -7.16
CA ASN A 90 -0.61 1.73 -7.70
C ASN A 90 0.77 2.37 -7.67
N LEU A 91 0.89 3.66 -8.02
CA LEU A 91 2.16 4.39 -7.94
C LEU A 91 2.68 4.43 -6.50
N PHE A 92 1.79 4.67 -5.53
CA PHE A 92 2.13 4.65 -4.11
C PHE A 92 2.78 3.33 -3.72
N TRP A 93 2.12 2.19 -3.95
CA TRP A 93 2.64 0.89 -3.52
C TRP A 93 3.92 0.47 -4.25
N VAL A 94 4.05 0.79 -5.55
CA VAL A 94 5.29 0.50 -6.29
C VAL A 94 6.47 1.30 -5.76
N VAL A 95 6.26 2.58 -5.47
CA VAL A 95 7.33 3.45 -4.93
C VAL A 95 7.64 3.08 -3.49
N GLU A 96 6.63 2.78 -2.69
CA GLU A 96 6.77 2.37 -1.31
C GLU A 96 7.58 1.07 -1.19
N ASP A 97 7.22 0.03 -1.94
CA ASP A 97 7.94 -1.26 -1.98
C ASP A 97 9.39 -1.06 -2.49
N PHE A 98 9.59 -0.25 -3.54
CA PHE A 98 10.93 0.12 -4.00
C PHE A 98 11.76 0.80 -2.90
N LEU A 99 11.16 1.75 -2.18
CA LEU A 99 11.83 2.45 -1.09
C LEU A 99 12.07 1.54 0.11
N TRP A 100 11.20 0.58 0.39
CA TRP A 100 11.42 -0.46 1.39
C TRP A 100 12.72 -1.19 1.09
N PHE A 101 12.90 -1.71 -0.13
CA PHE A 101 14.13 -2.43 -0.51
C PHE A 101 15.39 -1.56 -0.51
N VAL A 102 15.27 -0.27 -0.86
CA VAL A 102 16.42 0.64 -0.95
C VAL A 102 16.83 1.19 0.41
N LEU A 103 15.86 1.45 1.30
CA LEU A 103 16.08 2.14 2.57
C LEU A 103 16.14 1.20 3.78
N ASN A 104 15.61 -0.03 3.69
CA ASN A 104 15.68 -0.97 4.81
C ASN A 104 17.13 -1.36 5.08
N PRO A 105 17.70 -1.06 6.26
CA PRO A 105 19.09 -1.38 6.59
C PRO A 105 19.29 -2.82 7.08
N HIS A 106 18.22 -3.60 7.18
CA HIS A 106 18.20 -4.96 7.73
C HIS A 106 18.27 -6.04 6.65
#